data_AF-A0A1E7IYE8-F1
#
_entry.id   AF-A0A1E7IYE8-F1
#
_cell.length_a   1.000
_cell.length_b   1.000
_cell.length_c   1.000
_cell.angle_alpha   90.00
_cell.angle_beta   90.00
_cell.angle_gamma   90.00
#
_symmetry.space_group_name_H-M   'P 1'
#
loop_
_entity.id
_entity.type
_entity.pdbx_description
1 polymer ?
#
loop_
_entity_poly.entity_id
_entity_poly.type
_entity_poly.pdbx_seq_one_letter_code
_entity_poly.pdbx_strand_id
1 'polypeptide(L)'
;MKQIVKHLLILVITVFAAFLGYHGFSDADKEKPEDIEYKAPSRWIEAGPYGQGVRSTEKIGDYTINMKAEKLYFKKTKTFGFDNALFKKLVARELNITIFRDDKRVLALYKDRQAMSPDMKSLLIEDPTVLHPKTIKQLDKISIDKNRRLITLYHSDRTDVWDLNLE
;
A
#
# COMPACT_ATOMS: atom_id res chain seq x y z
N MET A 1 36.49 12.94 58.78
CA MET A 1 35.47 13.92 58.31
C MET A 1 35.13 13.81 56.81
N LYS A 2 36.09 13.69 55.88
CA LYS A 2 35.79 13.67 54.41
C LYS A 2 34.95 12.48 53.90
N GLN A 3 35.01 11.30 54.53
CA GLN A 3 34.22 10.12 54.12
C GLN A 3 32.74 10.19 54.54
N ILE A 4 32.45 10.73 55.72
CA ILE A 4 31.08 10.88 56.24
C ILE A 4 30.29 11.84 55.36
N VAL A 5 30.92 12.93 54.88
CA VAL A 5 30.30 13.90 53.97
C VAL A 5 29.98 13.28 52.60
N LYS A 6 30.83 12.36 52.09
CA LYS A 6 30.56 11.66 50.81
C LYS A 6 29.38 10.70 50.92
N HIS A 7 29.25 9.96 52.02
CA HIS A 7 28.12 9.05 52.22
C HIS A 7 26.80 9.80 52.45
N LEU A 8 26.85 10.95 53.13
CA LEU A 8 25.68 11.83 53.29
C LEU A 8 25.23 12.40 51.93
N LEU A 9 26.18 12.82 51.07
CA LEU A 9 25.87 13.37 49.75
C LEU A 9 25.22 12.32 48.83
N ILE A 10 25.72 11.07 48.84
CA ILE A 10 25.17 9.99 48.02
C ILE A 10 23.75 9.64 48.47
N LEU A 11 23.50 9.64 49.79
CA LEU A 11 22.19 9.35 50.36
C LEU A 11 21.16 10.45 50.05
N VAL A 12 21.59 11.72 50.09
CA VAL A 12 20.74 12.86 49.67
C VAL A 12 20.39 12.77 48.18
N ILE A 13 21.33 12.42 47.30
CA ILE A 13 21.07 12.30 45.86
C ILE A 13 20.11 11.15 45.55
N THR A 14 20.24 10.01 46.23
CA THR A 14 19.34 8.86 46.02
C THR A 14 17.92 9.14 46.51
N VAL A 15 17.77 9.80 47.66
CA VAL A 15 16.45 10.21 48.16
C VAL A 15 15.82 11.27 47.25
N PHE A 16 16.60 12.22 46.71
CA PHE A 16 16.09 13.24 45.80
C PHE A 16 15.66 12.67 44.44
N ALA A 17 16.39 11.70 43.89
CA ALA A 17 16.01 11.00 42.66
C ALA A 17 14.74 10.15 42.85
N ALA A 18 14.57 9.50 44.00
CA ALA A 18 13.35 8.76 44.34
C ALA A 18 12.16 9.71 44.55
N PHE A 19 12.37 10.88 45.17
CA PHE A 19 11.33 11.90 45.37
C PHE A 19 10.88 12.52 44.05
N LEU A 20 11.80 12.80 43.13
CA LEU A 20 11.48 13.28 41.77
C LEU A 20 10.76 12.22 40.93
N GLY A 21 11.13 10.94 41.06
CA GLY A 21 10.42 9.83 40.41
C GLY A 21 8.99 9.65 40.94
N TYR A 22 8.79 9.83 42.25
CA TYR A 22 7.48 9.69 42.89
C TYR A 22 6.55 10.87 42.58
N HIS A 23 7.07 12.10 42.58
CA HIS A 23 6.28 13.28 42.20
C HIS A 23 6.11 13.45 40.69
N GLY A 24 7.05 12.97 39.87
CA GLY A 24 6.92 12.98 38.41
C GLY A 24 5.86 12.01 37.85
N PHE A 25 5.44 11.02 38.64
CA PHE A 25 4.38 10.07 38.26
C PHE A 25 2.99 10.41 38.83
N SER A 26 2.86 11.45 39.65
CA SER A 26 1.63 11.72 40.40
C SER A 26 0.72 12.81 39.82
N ASP A 27 0.99 13.31 38.61
CA ASP A 27 0.15 14.33 37.92
C ASP A 27 -0.45 13.84 36.58
N ALA A 28 -0.36 12.55 36.25
CA ALA A 28 -0.89 12.02 34.98
C ALA A 28 -2.31 11.41 35.06
N ASP A 29 -3.02 11.53 36.19
CA ASP A 29 -4.26 10.77 36.45
C ASP A 29 -5.45 11.63 36.92
N LYS A 30 -5.59 12.84 36.38
CA LYS A 30 -6.79 13.67 36.60
C LYS A 30 -7.30 14.36 35.34
N GLU A 31 -7.64 13.58 34.33
CA GLU A 31 -8.76 13.91 33.43
C GLU A 31 -9.49 12.61 33.10
N LYS A 32 -10.70 12.45 33.66
CA LYS A 32 -11.65 11.46 33.15
C LYS A 32 -12.10 11.96 31.77
N PRO A 33 -11.82 11.25 30.66
CA PRO A 33 -12.61 11.48 29.47
C PRO A 33 -13.99 10.86 29.71
N GLU A 34 -15.02 11.60 29.31
CA GLU A 34 -16.41 11.14 29.24
C GLU A 34 -16.50 9.76 28.56
N ASP A 35 -17.47 8.94 28.97
CA ASP A 35 -17.80 7.63 28.38
C ASP A 35 -18.17 7.80 26.89
N ILE A 36 -17.16 7.93 26.04
CA ILE A 36 -17.29 7.65 24.62
C ILE A 36 -17.17 6.14 24.54
N GLU A 37 -18.33 5.48 24.43
CA GLU A 37 -18.42 4.07 24.11
C GLU A 37 -17.70 3.85 22.76
N TYR A 38 -16.40 3.57 22.81
CA TYR A 38 -15.60 3.20 21.65
C TYR A 38 -16.08 1.83 21.22
N LYS A 39 -17.11 1.84 20.37
CA LYS A 39 -17.52 0.68 19.59
C LYS A 39 -16.34 0.34 18.69
N ALA A 40 -15.49 -0.58 19.15
CA ALA A 40 -14.38 -1.11 18.37
C ALA A 40 -14.94 -1.47 16.98
N PRO A 41 -14.41 -0.91 15.89
CA PRO A 41 -14.95 -1.18 14.56
C PRO A 41 -14.95 -2.68 14.33
N SER A 42 -16.12 -3.23 14.02
CA SER A 42 -16.28 -4.66 13.76
C SER A 42 -15.33 -5.06 12.63
N ARG A 43 -14.23 -5.73 12.99
CA ARG A 43 -13.14 -6.21 12.14
C ARG A 43 -12.45 -5.11 11.34
N TRP A 44 -11.40 -4.53 11.94
CA TRP A 44 -10.26 -4.06 11.16
C TRP A 44 -9.77 -5.25 10.33
N ILE A 45 -10.14 -5.28 9.06
CA ILE A 45 -9.48 -6.14 8.06
C ILE A 45 -7.98 -5.86 8.24
N GLU A 46 -7.14 -6.90 8.30
CA GLU A 46 -5.68 -6.85 8.36
C GLU A 46 -5.05 -6.15 7.13
N ALA A 47 -5.47 -4.93 6.83
CA ALA A 47 -4.78 -4.01 5.99
C ALA A 47 -3.84 -3.26 6.93
N GLY A 48 -2.53 -3.45 6.75
CA GLY A 48 -1.54 -2.59 7.38
C GLY A 48 -1.67 -1.13 6.90
N PRO A 49 -0.63 -0.29 7.04
CA PRO A 49 -0.67 1.06 6.48
C PRO A 49 -1.09 1.03 5.00
N TYR A 50 -1.98 1.94 4.63
CA TYR A 50 -2.51 2.06 3.27
C TYR A 50 -2.20 3.46 2.71
N GLY A 51 -1.91 3.52 1.42
CA GLY A 51 -1.84 4.78 0.68
C GLY A 51 -3.21 5.15 0.13
N GLN A 52 -3.56 6.44 0.17
CA GLN A 52 -4.76 6.99 -0.44
C GLN A 52 -4.39 7.86 -1.65
N GLY A 53 -5.15 7.75 -2.74
CA GLY A 53 -4.96 8.56 -3.95
C GLY A 53 -3.63 8.34 -4.67
N VAL A 54 -3.06 7.13 -4.57
CA VAL A 54 -1.75 6.79 -5.12
C VAL A 54 -1.74 6.92 -6.64
N ARG A 55 -0.71 7.58 -7.17
CA ARG A 55 -0.47 7.74 -8.61
C ARG A 55 0.95 7.30 -8.95
N SER A 56 1.09 6.66 -10.09
CA SER A 56 2.38 6.26 -10.67
C SER A 56 2.33 6.50 -12.17
N THR A 57 3.41 7.05 -12.71
CA THR A 57 3.59 7.28 -14.14
C THR A 57 4.94 6.68 -14.50
N GLU A 58 4.93 5.84 -15.53
CA GLU A 58 6.14 5.16 -16.01
C GLU A 58 6.20 5.22 -17.53
N LYS A 59 7.36 5.59 -18.07
CA LYS A 59 7.61 5.60 -19.51
C LYS A 59 8.43 4.36 -19.89
N ILE A 60 7.97 3.61 -20.89
CA ILE A 60 8.61 2.40 -21.41
C ILE A 60 8.56 2.47 -22.94
N GLY A 61 9.71 2.73 -23.57
CA GLY A 61 9.77 3.06 -25.00
C GLY A 61 8.93 4.30 -25.33
N ASP A 62 8.11 4.20 -26.38
CA ASP A 62 7.15 5.24 -26.81
C ASP A 62 5.89 5.30 -25.95
N TYR A 63 5.73 4.36 -25.00
CA TYR A 63 4.52 4.26 -24.20
C TYR A 63 4.69 4.90 -22.84
N THR A 64 3.65 5.60 -22.40
CA THR A 64 3.53 6.10 -21.03
C THR A 64 2.36 5.44 -20.34
N ILE A 65 2.63 4.75 -19.24
CA ILE A 65 1.64 4.03 -18.43
C ILE A 65 1.38 4.83 -17.16
N ASN A 66 0.16 5.32 -17.04
CA ASN A 66 -0.33 6.04 -15.86
C ASN A 66 -1.25 5.12 -15.06
N MET A 67 -0.94 4.91 -13.79
CA MET A 67 -1.74 4.16 -12.84
C MET A 67 -2.22 5.09 -11.74
N LYS A 68 -3.51 5.02 -11.42
CA LYS A 68 -4.13 5.73 -10.30
C LYS A 68 -4.99 4.76 -9.51
N ALA A 69 -4.81 4.69 -8.20
CA ALA A 69 -5.66 3.92 -7.31
C ALA A 69 -6.19 4.82 -6.19
N GLU A 70 -7.45 4.64 -5.82
CA GLU A 70 -8.02 5.37 -4.68
C GLU A 70 -7.40 4.88 -3.38
N LYS A 71 -7.18 3.56 -3.25
CA LYS A 71 -6.50 2.95 -2.09
C LYS A 71 -5.50 1.90 -2.55
N LEU A 72 -4.37 1.84 -1.87
CA LEU A 72 -3.32 0.84 -2.11
C LEU A 72 -2.82 0.31 -0.77
N TYR A 73 -2.86 -1.00 -0.55
CA TYR A 73 -2.42 -1.60 0.72
C TYR A 73 -1.82 -2.99 0.52
N PHE A 74 -1.03 -3.42 1.49
CA PHE A 74 -0.51 -4.78 1.53
C PHE A 74 -1.49 -5.70 2.25
N LYS A 75 -1.71 -6.88 1.67
CA LYS A 75 -2.45 -7.98 2.27
C LYS A 75 -1.54 -9.19 2.41
N LYS A 76 -1.53 -9.85 3.58
CA LYS A 76 -0.85 -11.13 3.78
C LYS A 76 -1.47 -12.19 2.86
N THR A 77 -0.65 -13.06 2.29
CA THR A 77 -1.15 -14.21 1.54
C THR A 77 -1.44 -15.36 2.48
N LYS A 78 -2.43 -16.19 2.14
CA LYS A 78 -2.69 -17.44 2.85
C LYS A 78 -1.93 -18.59 2.19
N THR A 79 -1.26 -19.41 3.00
CA THR A 79 -0.64 -20.67 2.57
C THR A 79 -1.23 -21.78 3.44
N PHE A 80 -1.86 -22.79 2.82
CA PHE A 80 -2.59 -23.86 3.52
C PHE A 80 -3.62 -23.36 4.55
N GLY A 81 -4.27 -22.22 4.28
CA GLY A 81 -5.27 -21.63 5.17
C GLY A 81 -4.71 -20.73 6.28
N PHE A 82 -3.39 -20.75 6.52
CA PHE A 82 -2.72 -19.90 7.49
C PHE A 82 -2.19 -18.61 6.85
N ASP A 83 -2.28 -17.49 7.56
CA ASP A 83 -1.71 -16.23 7.10
C ASP A 83 -0.18 -16.31 7.12
N ASN A 84 0.43 -16.08 5.97
CA ASN A 84 1.87 -16.09 5.81
C ASN A 84 2.40 -14.65 5.86
N ALA A 85 3.17 -14.34 6.90
CA ALA A 85 3.73 -13.00 7.10
C ALA A 85 4.85 -12.65 6.08
N LEU A 86 5.50 -13.66 5.51
CA LEU A 86 6.63 -13.49 4.58
C LEU A 86 6.15 -13.12 3.17
N PHE A 87 4.94 -13.56 2.80
CA PHE A 87 4.38 -13.31 1.47
C PHE A 87 3.24 -12.31 1.56
N LYS A 88 3.44 -11.15 0.92
CA LYS A 88 2.47 -10.07 0.85
C LYS A 88 2.07 -9.85 -0.60
N LYS A 89 0.80 -9.56 -0.83
CA LYS A 89 0.28 -9.05 -2.10
C LYS A 89 -0.06 -7.58 -1.94
N LEU A 90 0.20 -6.81 -2.98
CA LEU A 90 -0.26 -5.44 -3.07
C LEU A 90 -1.70 -5.45 -3.61
N VAL A 91 -2.60 -4.69 -3.01
CA VAL A 91 -4.00 -4.61 -3.43
C VAL A 91 -4.33 -3.16 -3.73
N ALA A 92 -4.74 -2.89 -4.97
CA ALA A 92 -5.26 -1.61 -5.41
C ALA A 92 -6.79 -1.66 -5.45
N ARG A 93 -7.44 -0.59 -4.97
CA ARG A 93 -8.87 -0.33 -5.15
C ARG A 93 -9.10 0.85 -6.09
N GLU A 94 -10.17 0.75 -6.87
CA GLU A 94 -10.53 1.69 -7.93
C GLU A 94 -9.34 2.00 -8.85
N LEU A 95 -8.70 0.92 -9.33
CA LEU A 95 -7.51 1.01 -10.16
C LEU A 95 -7.90 1.50 -11.56
N ASN A 96 -7.36 2.65 -11.93
CA ASN A 96 -7.44 3.22 -13.26
C ASN A 96 -6.05 3.13 -13.90
N ILE A 97 -5.98 2.55 -15.09
CA ILE A 97 -4.75 2.49 -15.90
C ILE A 97 -5.02 3.20 -17.21
N THR A 98 -4.14 4.13 -17.58
CA THR A 98 -4.19 4.80 -18.87
C THR A 98 -2.85 4.65 -19.56
N ILE A 99 -2.87 4.17 -20.79
CA ILE A 99 -1.69 3.95 -21.62
C ILE A 99 -1.75 4.96 -22.76
N PHE A 100 -0.66 5.70 -22.91
CA PHE A 100 -0.44 6.66 -23.99
C PHE A 100 0.67 6.14 -24.90
N ARG A 101 0.59 6.46 -26.19
CA ARG A 101 1.67 6.33 -27.17
C ARG A 101 1.72 7.64 -27.96
N ASP A 102 2.88 8.26 -28.07
CA ASP A 102 3.05 9.55 -28.77
C ASP A 102 2.02 10.60 -28.34
N ASP A 103 1.83 10.76 -27.02
CA ASP A 103 0.84 11.62 -26.36
C ASP A 103 -0.63 11.33 -26.66
N LYS A 104 -0.93 10.29 -27.45
CA LYS A 104 -2.30 9.83 -27.71
C LYS A 104 -2.66 8.73 -26.73
N ARG A 105 -3.79 8.89 -26.06
CA ARG A 105 -4.37 7.83 -25.22
C ARG A 105 -4.77 6.66 -26.12
N VAL A 106 -4.12 5.51 -25.96
CA VAL A 106 -4.39 4.30 -26.74
C VAL A 106 -5.24 3.29 -25.98
N LEU A 107 -5.16 3.29 -24.64
CA LEU A 107 -5.95 2.41 -23.80
C LEU A 107 -6.27 3.08 -22.46
N ALA A 108 -7.48 2.90 -21.96
CA ALA A 108 -7.82 3.23 -20.58
C ALA A 108 -8.68 2.11 -20.00
N LEU A 109 -8.33 1.68 -18.80
CA LEU A 109 -8.92 0.55 -18.11
C LEU A 109 -9.30 0.93 -16.69
N TYR A 110 -10.36 0.32 -16.19
CA TYR A 110 -10.79 0.38 -14.82
C TYR A 110 -10.95 -1.02 -14.23
N LYS A 111 -10.52 -1.18 -12.99
CA LYS A 111 -10.80 -2.37 -12.18
C LYS A 111 -11.08 -1.94 -10.74
N ASP A 112 -12.22 -2.35 -10.21
CA ASP A 112 -12.60 -2.05 -8.83
C ASP A 112 -11.56 -2.54 -7.82
N ARG A 113 -11.01 -3.75 -8.04
CA ARG A 113 -10.03 -4.33 -7.16
C ARG A 113 -9.04 -5.20 -7.91
N GLN A 114 -7.74 -4.93 -7.73
CA GLN A 114 -6.66 -5.71 -8.31
C GLN A 114 -5.65 -6.12 -7.24
N ALA A 115 -5.34 -7.42 -7.18
CA ALA A 115 -4.22 -7.94 -6.41
C ALA A 115 -3.01 -8.14 -7.33
N MET A 116 -1.83 -7.69 -6.90
CA MET A 116 -0.61 -7.74 -7.71
C MET A 116 0.61 -8.05 -6.85
N SER A 117 1.71 -8.42 -7.51
CA SER A 117 3.01 -8.55 -6.86
C SER A 117 3.45 -7.19 -6.30
N PRO A 118 4.06 -7.14 -5.09
CA PRO A 118 4.65 -5.93 -4.53
C PRO A 118 5.65 -5.20 -5.44
N ASP A 119 6.36 -5.94 -6.29
CA ASP A 119 7.36 -5.36 -7.19
C ASP A 119 6.76 -4.63 -8.40
N MET A 120 5.46 -4.82 -8.68
CA MET A 120 4.73 -4.24 -9.81
C MET A 120 5.41 -4.43 -11.18
N LYS A 121 6.30 -5.43 -11.31
CA LYS A 121 7.05 -5.69 -12.56
C LYS A 121 6.18 -6.34 -13.63
N SER A 122 5.21 -7.14 -13.20
CA SER A 122 4.22 -7.77 -14.07
C SER A 122 2.83 -7.56 -13.46
N LEU A 123 1.92 -7.03 -14.26
CA LEU A 123 0.54 -6.77 -13.89
C LEU A 123 -0.36 -7.60 -14.78
N LEU A 124 -1.06 -8.56 -14.18
CA LEU A 124 -2.12 -9.32 -14.84
C LEU A 124 -3.46 -8.87 -14.27
N ILE A 125 -4.32 -8.28 -15.11
CA ILE A 125 -5.62 -7.75 -14.71
C ILE A 125 -6.68 -8.53 -15.46
N GLU A 126 -7.45 -9.31 -14.72
CA GLU A 126 -8.55 -10.12 -15.24
C GLU A 126 -9.83 -9.28 -15.30
N ASP A 127 -10.64 -9.48 -16.33
CA ASP A 127 -11.92 -8.80 -16.59
C ASP A 127 -11.87 -7.28 -16.31
N PRO A 128 -10.96 -6.51 -16.93
CA PRO A 128 -10.97 -5.07 -16.78
C PRO A 128 -12.15 -4.45 -17.54
N THR A 129 -12.71 -3.37 -16.99
CA THR A 129 -13.62 -2.50 -17.75
C THR A 129 -12.80 -1.61 -18.66
N VAL A 130 -13.02 -1.70 -19.97
CA VAL A 130 -12.33 -0.83 -20.94
C VAL A 130 -13.07 0.51 -21.04
N LEU A 131 -12.39 1.59 -20.68
CA LEU A 131 -12.90 2.96 -20.78
C LEU A 131 -12.56 3.62 -22.13
N HIS A 132 -11.45 3.19 -22.75
CA HIS A 132 -10.99 3.66 -24.05
C HIS A 132 -10.10 2.60 -24.71
N PRO A 133 -10.17 2.40 -26.04
CA PRO A 133 -11.12 2.99 -26.97
C PRO A 133 -12.49 2.31 -26.88
N LYS A 134 -13.56 3.03 -27.26
CA LYS A 134 -14.94 2.48 -27.23
C LYS A 134 -15.13 1.29 -28.19
N THR A 135 -14.21 1.09 -29.13
CA THR A 135 -14.20 -0.03 -30.09
C THR A 135 -13.89 -1.36 -29.41
N ILE A 136 -13.10 -1.35 -28.33
CA ILE A 136 -12.83 -2.54 -27.52
C ILE A 136 -13.94 -2.64 -26.48
N LYS A 137 -14.91 -3.52 -26.72
CA LYS A 137 -16.07 -3.70 -25.84
C LYS A 137 -15.70 -4.45 -24.55
N GLN A 138 -14.83 -5.44 -24.64
CA GLN A 138 -14.46 -6.29 -23.51
C GLN A 138 -13.08 -6.91 -23.74
N LEU A 139 -12.33 -7.06 -22.64
CA LEU A 139 -11.08 -7.80 -22.56
C LEU A 139 -11.25 -8.84 -21.47
N ASP A 140 -10.81 -10.08 -21.74
CA ASP A 140 -10.82 -11.14 -20.73
C ASP A 140 -9.71 -10.90 -19.71
N LYS A 141 -8.54 -10.46 -20.19
CA LYS A 141 -7.44 -10.03 -19.34
C LYS A 141 -6.47 -9.13 -20.11
N ILE A 142 -5.70 -8.35 -19.36
CA ILE A 142 -4.53 -7.64 -19.86
C ILE A 142 -3.31 -8.05 -19.04
N SER A 143 -2.20 -8.27 -19.72
CA SER A 143 -0.88 -8.43 -19.09
C SER A 143 0.00 -7.23 -19.46
N ILE A 144 0.59 -6.58 -18.48
CA ILE A 144 1.63 -5.57 -18.65
C ILE A 144 2.89 -6.12 -18.00
N ASP A 145 3.82 -6.62 -18.82
CA ASP A 145 5.11 -7.15 -18.36
C ASP A 145 6.20 -6.13 -18.64
N LYS A 146 6.70 -5.47 -17.59
CA LYS A 146 7.72 -4.44 -17.68
C LYS A 146 9.11 -5.03 -17.91
N ASN A 147 9.36 -6.26 -17.46
CA ASN A 147 10.66 -6.92 -17.67
C ASN A 147 10.83 -7.33 -19.13
N ARG A 148 9.77 -7.90 -19.71
CA ARG A 148 9.75 -8.28 -21.14
C ARG A 148 9.40 -7.12 -22.05
N ARG A 149 8.96 -5.99 -21.48
CA ARG A 149 8.53 -4.79 -22.20
C ARG A 149 7.40 -5.11 -23.19
N LEU A 150 6.37 -5.80 -22.70
CA LEU A 150 5.21 -6.24 -23.49
C LEU A 150 3.90 -5.83 -22.82
N ILE A 151 2.95 -5.35 -23.62
CA ILE A 151 1.54 -5.33 -23.25
C ILE A 151 0.81 -6.37 -24.07
N THR A 152 0.06 -7.26 -23.44
CA THR A 152 -0.75 -8.28 -24.11
C THR A 152 -2.20 -8.09 -23.74
N LEU A 153 -3.03 -7.82 -24.75
CA LEU A 153 -4.47 -7.74 -24.65
C LEU A 153 -5.06 -9.09 -25.05
N TYR A 154 -5.79 -9.72 -24.14
CA TYR A 154 -6.47 -10.98 -24.41
C TYR A 154 -7.95 -10.67 -24.62
N HIS A 155 -8.40 -10.87 -25.84
CA HIS A 155 -9.80 -10.88 -26.22
C HIS A 155 -10.32 -12.32 -26.18
N SER A 156 -11.64 -12.48 -26.27
CA SER A 156 -12.27 -13.79 -26.29
C SER A 156 -11.88 -14.65 -27.50
N ASP A 157 -11.55 -14.02 -28.63
CA ASP A 157 -11.25 -14.69 -29.90
C ASP A 157 -9.80 -14.52 -30.36
N ARG A 158 -9.07 -13.54 -29.82
CA ARG A 158 -7.72 -13.19 -30.27
C ARG A 158 -6.83 -12.62 -29.17
N THR A 159 -5.54 -12.55 -29.46
CA THR A 159 -4.55 -11.92 -28.58
C THR A 159 -3.79 -10.87 -29.37
N ASP A 160 -3.82 -9.62 -28.89
CA ASP A 160 -3.07 -8.51 -29.46
C ASP A 160 -1.84 -8.25 -28.57
N VAL A 161 -0.64 -8.34 -29.15
CA VAL A 161 0.64 -8.14 -28.44
C VAL A 161 1.27 -6.83 -28.89
N TRP A 162 1.59 -5.95 -27.94
CA TRP A 162 2.28 -4.70 -28.18
C TRP A 162 3.69 -4.79 -27.61
N ASP A 163 4.68 -4.75 -28.51
CA ASP A 163 6.09 -4.64 -28.15
C ASP A 163 6.45 -3.19 -27.82
N LEU A 164 7.04 -2.99 -26.63
CA LEU A 164 7.46 -1.69 -26.13
C LEU A 164 8.96 -1.42 -26.41
N ASN A 165 9.66 -2.33 -27.11
CA ASN A 165 11.07 -2.18 -27.51
C ASN A 165 11.29 -1.48 -28.85
N LEU A 166 10.23 -1.00 -29.51
CA LEU A 166 10.37 -0.36 -30.82
C LEU A 166 11.19 0.94 -30.69
N GLU A 167 12.41 0.89 -31.22
CA GLU A 167 13.20 2.04 -31.71
C GLU A 167 12.82 2.36 -33.16
#